data_AF-A0A838PXA8-F1
#
_entry.id   AF-A0A838PXA8-F1
#
_cell.length_a   1.000
_cell.length_b   1.000
_cell.length_c   1.000
_cell.angle_alpha   90.00
_cell.angle_beta   90.00
_cell.angle_gamma   90.00
#
_symmetry.space_group_name_H-M   'P 1'
#
loop_
_entity.id
_entity.type
_entity.pdbx_description
1 polymer ?
#
loop_
_entity_poly.entity_id
_entity_poly.type
_entity_poly.pdbx_seq_one_letter_code
_entity_poly.pdbx_strand_id
1 'polypeptide(L)'
;MVMVLLTVAAAGWVVRDGSGLRVDADLADEAGDGREDSGDGSRGVEIVARAPLRAVNSGRWFCSPDFPVAAHEDGHAYPPGHPAAPRGRAPTTCYRDLRVAIAAGYAEAPLPAGTTQVGGVYLVRTDRFRARCWQAARQLGHPVGCPGVLPFPVTEAQCAGTGVASCVYRRPSTVGFIVVSTPARPPGACVDCEPYIAVTTARRGRARILSGCPPVAVYAGRAQRLGNDVVACPDGPPWVSGRGGGGYPHQGHTMHRWIRDGVVFAVSVDGEDPFARAVLRAVVNGVRAVAAG
;
A
#
# COMPACT_ATOMS: atom_id res chain seq x y z
N MET A 1 -4.10 -8.12 71.77
CA MET A 1 -4.03 -7.30 70.55
C MET A 1 -2.65 -7.48 69.95
N VAL A 2 -2.53 -8.31 68.92
CA VAL A 2 -1.27 -8.61 68.22
C VAL A 2 -1.28 -7.81 66.91
N MET A 3 -0.27 -6.96 66.75
CA MET A 3 -0.07 -6.10 65.59
C MET A 3 0.79 -6.87 64.58
N VAL A 4 0.24 -7.19 63.41
CA VAL A 4 0.97 -7.84 62.31
C VAL A 4 1.46 -6.76 61.35
N LEU A 5 2.78 -6.57 61.30
CA LEU A 5 3.47 -5.81 60.25
C LEU A 5 3.48 -6.66 58.97
N LEU A 6 2.98 -6.10 57.86
CA LEU A 6 3.12 -6.67 56.52
C LEU A 6 4.08 -5.79 55.71
N THR A 7 5.26 -6.33 55.44
CA THR A 7 6.31 -5.76 54.61
C THR A 7 5.92 -5.89 53.14
N VAL A 8 5.77 -4.78 52.43
CA VAL A 8 5.53 -4.77 50.97
C VAL A 8 6.88 -4.76 50.26
N ALA A 9 7.24 -5.89 49.64
CA ALA A 9 8.33 -5.97 48.68
C ALA A 9 7.84 -5.47 47.31
N ALA A 10 8.54 -4.49 46.75
CA ALA A 10 8.31 -3.99 45.40
C ALA A 10 8.75 -5.03 44.36
N ALA A 11 7.79 -5.66 43.70
CA ALA A 11 8.03 -6.44 42.49
C ALA A 11 7.78 -5.54 41.27
N GLY A 12 8.86 -5.16 40.58
CA GLY A 12 8.81 -4.46 39.32
C GLY A 12 8.18 -5.35 38.25
N TRP A 13 7.12 -4.84 37.63
CA TRP A 13 6.55 -5.44 36.43
C TRP A 13 7.43 -5.07 35.23
N VAL A 14 8.13 -6.06 34.69
CA VAL A 14 8.76 -5.97 33.37
C VAL A 14 7.65 -6.09 32.34
N VAL A 15 7.30 -4.97 31.70
CA VAL A 15 6.52 -4.97 30.46
C VAL A 15 7.42 -5.55 29.37
N ARG A 16 7.05 -6.73 28.88
CA ARG A 16 7.66 -7.39 27.73
C ARG A 16 7.13 -6.69 26.47
N ASP A 17 7.94 -5.81 25.88
CA ASP A 17 7.71 -5.33 24.52
C ASP A 17 7.96 -6.48 23.53
N GLY A 18 6.88 -6.95 22.92
CA GLY A 18 6.85 -8.01 21.92
C GLY A 18 6.79 -7.45 20.50
N SER A 19 7.88 -6.84 20.03
CA SER A 19 8.06 -6.50 18.60
C SER A 19 9.52 -6.15 18.28
N GLY A 20 10.47 -6.91 18.85
CA GLY A 20 11.86 -6.89 18.40
C GLY A 20 12.03 -7.80 17.19
N LEU A 21 12.10 -7.23 15.98
CA LEU A 21 12.62 -7.92 14.80
C LEU A 21 14.09 -8.28 15.07
N ARG A 22 14.37 -9.52 15.49
CA ARG A 22 15.75 -10.01 15.60
C ARG A 22 16.20 -10.46 14.22
N VAL A 23 17.23 -9.81 13.70
CA VAL A 23 17.92 -10.13 12.46
C VAL A 23 19.20 -10.85 12.86
N ASP A 24 19.29 -12.14 12.54
CA ASP A 24 20.58 -12.85 12.58
C ASP A 24 21.35 -12.43 11.33
N ALA A 25 22.32 -11.55 11.52
CA ALA A 25 23.27 -11.16 10.49
C ALA A 25 24.50 -12.06 10.62
N ASP A 26 24.51 -13.16 9.87
CA ASP A 26 25.74 -13.91 9.66
C ASP A 26 26.65 -13.08 8.74
N LEU A 27 27.66 -12.45 9.34
CA LEU A 27 28.75 -11.75 8.69
C LEU A 27 29.66 -12.77 7.99
N ALA A 28 29.65 -12.79 6.67
CA ALA A 28 30.76 -13.30 5.88
C ALA A 28 31.48 -12.09 5.24
N ASP A 29 32.51 -11.61 5.94
CA ASP A 29 33.54 -10.71 5.40
C ASP A 29 34.60 -11.60 4.73
N GLU A 30 34.65 -11.59 3.41
CA GLU A 30 35.84 -12.02 2.66
C GLU A 30 36.27 -10.84 1.77
N ALA A 31 37.27 -10.10 2.25
CA ALA A 31 37.92 -9.02 1.53
C ALA A 31 38.95 -9.60 0.55
N GLY A 32 38.72 -9.43 -0.75
CA GLY A 32 39.72 -9.64 -1.79
C GLY A 32 40.33 -8.31 -2.21
N ASP A 33 41.61 -8.13 -1.89
CA ASP A 33 42.45 -7.00 -2.32
C ASP A 33 42.98 -7.22 -3.74
N GLY A 34 43.01 -6.16 -4.54
CA GLY A 34 43.45 -6.19 -5.95
C GLY A 34 43.17 -4.87 -6.65
N ARG A 35 44.14 -3.96 -6.60
CA ARG A 35 44.12 -2.62 -7.20
C ARG A 35 45.14 -2.53 -8.34
N GLU A 36 44.72 -1.94 -9.46
CA GLU A 36 45.46 -1.09 -10.43
C GLU A 36 44.51 -0.81 -11.61
N ASP A 37 43.76 0.29 -11.60
CA ASP A 37 44.02 1.64 -12.15
C ASP A 37 44.32 1.71 -13.65
N SER A 38 43.35 2.20 -14.42
CA SER A 38 43.52 2.90 -15.70
C SER A 38 42.21 3.62 -16.04
N GLY A 39 42.29 4.94 -16.17
CA GLY A 39 41.15 5.84 -16.24
C GLY A 39 40.25 5.71 -17.47
N ASP A 40 38.97 6.00 -17.24
CA ASP A 40 38.05 6.56 -18.21
C ASP A 40 37.02 7.41 -17.44
N GLY A 41 36.67 8.58 -17.99
CA GLY A 41 35.73 9.55 -17.42
C GLY A 41 34.26 9.10 -17.44
N SER A 42 34.03 7.79 -17.54
CA SER A 42 32.76 7.14 -17.30
C SER A 42 32.59 7.02 -15.78
N ARG A 43 31.71 7.82 -15.16
CA ARG A 43 31.30 7.57 -13.77
C ARG A 43 30.64 6.19 -13.72
N GLY A 44 31.46 5.16 -13.48
CA GLY A 44 31.01 3.79 -13.34
C GLY A 44 29.96 3.73 -12.23
N VAL A 45 28.87 3.01 -12.49
CA VAL A 45 27.90 2.71 -11.44
C VAL A 45 28.60 1.76 -10.47
N GLU A 46 28.84 2.20 -9.24
CA GLU A 46 29.36 1.33 -8.19
C GLU A 46 28.34 0.22 -7.92
N ILE A 47 28.75 -1.03 -8.17
CA ILE A 47 27.90 -2.20 -7.98
C ILE A 47 27.93 -2.59 -6.51
N VAL A 48 27.08 -1.96 -5.71
CA VAL A 48 26.87 -2.33 -4.31
C VAL A 48 25.69 -3.28 -4.21
N ALA A 49 25.94 -4.49 -3.70
CA ALA A 49 24.97 -5.57 -3.58
C ALA A 49 24.92 -6.12 -2.15
N ARG A 50 23.81 -6.77 -1.78
CA ARG A 50 23.62 -7.43 -0.49
C ARG A 50 22.98 -8.80 -0.66
N ALA A 51 23.31 -9.71 0.27
CA ALA A 51 22.63 -10.98 0.38
C ALA A 51 21.15 -10.77 0.79
N PRO A 52 20.24 -11.65 0.34
CA PRO A 52 18.85 -11.64 0.79
C PRO A 52 18.73 -11.99 2.29
N LEU A 53 17.67 -11.50 2.93
CA LEU A 53 17.36 -11.79 4.33
C LEU A 53 16.24 -12.83 4.42
N ARG A 54 16.24 -13.64 5.49
CA ARG A 54 15.17 -14.59 5.79
C ARG A 54 14.42 -14.17 7.05
N ALA A 55 13.12 -13.94 6.93
CA ALA A 55 12.29 -13.55 8.06
C ALA A 55 12.10 -14.75 9.01
N VAL A 56 12.57 -14.63 10.25
CA VAL A 56 12.55 -15.72 11.27
C VAL A 56 11.16 -16.32 11.44
N ASN A 57 10.13 -15.48 11.57
CA ASN A 57 8.77 -15.93 11.90
C ASN A 57 7.98 -16.51 10.72
N SER A 58 8.37 -16.22 9.47
CA SER A 58 7.64 -16.67 8.28
C SER A 58 8.46 -17.55 7.35
N GLY A 59 9.77 -17.67 7.59
CA GLY A 59 10.72 -18.33 6.70
C GLY A 59 10.87 -17.68 5.32
N ARG A 60 10.20 -16.54 5.08
CA ARG A 60 10.17 -15.87 3.78
C ARG A 60 11.48 -15.13 3.53
N TRP A 61 11.97 -15.25 2.30
CA TRP A 61 13.08 -14.46 1.80
C TRP A 61 12.61 -13.11 1.30
N PHE A 62 13.40 -12.07 1.57
CA PHE A 62 13.13 -10.71 1.13
C PHE A 62 14.43 -9.91 1.04
N CYS A 63 14.39 -8.81 0.30
CA CYS A 63 15.48 -7.84 0.29
C CYS A 63 15.24 -6.76 1.35
N SER A 64 16.33 -6.25 1.95
CA SER A 64 16.23 -5.16 2.93
C SER A 64 15.67 -3.89 2.28
N PRO A 65 15.05 -2.99 3.06
CA PRO A 65 14.54 -1.71 2.53
C PRO A 65 15.60 -0.86 1.82
N ASP A 66 16.87 -0.97 2.22
CA ASP A 66 17.99 -0.23 1.61
C ASP A 66 18.50 -0.84 0.28
N PHE A 67 18.16 -2.11 0.03
CA PHE A 67 18.54 -2.84 -1.18
C PHE A 67 17.31 -3.53 -1.80
N PRO A 68 16.24 -2.79 -2.13
CA PRO A 68 14.92 -3.38 -2.25
C PRO A 68 14.67 -4.07 -3.61
N VAL A 69 15.62 -4.00 -4.56
CA VAL A 69 15.51 -4.67 -5.86
C VAL A 69 16.05 -6.09 -5.76
N ALA A 70 15.17 -7.06 -5.97
CA ALA A 70 15.50 -8.48 -5.90
C ALA A 70 15.95 -9.01 -7.27
N ALA A 71 17.12 -9.62 -7.35
CA ALA A 71 17.57 -10.36 -8.51
C ALA A 71 17.42 -11.87 -8.28
N HIS A 72 17.09 -12.63 -9.32
CA HIS A 72 16.87 -14.08 -9.23
C HIS A 72 17.68 -14.86 -10.27
N GLU A 73 17.76 -16.18 -10.10
CA GLU A 73 18.49 -17.11 -10.98
C GLU A 73 17.99 -17.12 -12.43
N ASP A 74 16.80 -16.59 -12.70
CA ASP A 74 16.26 -16.43 -14.04
C ASP A 74 16.89 -15.26 -14.82
N GLY A 75 17.90 -14.60 -14.25
CA GLY A 75 18.62 -13.49 -14.88
C GLY A 75 17.87 -12.17 -14.85
N HIS A 76 16.77 -12.07 -14.09
CA HIS A 76 15.97 -10.85 -14.01
C HIS A 76 16.05 -10.17 -12.64
N ALA A 77 15.93 -8.86 -12.66
CA ALA A 77 15.79 -7.97 -11.51
C ALA A 77 14.35 -7.47 -11.40
N TYR A 78 13.83 -7.50 -10.17
CA TYR A 78 12.45 -7.22 -9.82
C TYR A 78 12.42 -6.07 -8.81
N PRO A 79 12.00 -4.86 -9.22
CA PRO A 79 11.81 -3.76 -8.28
C PRO A 79 10.72 -4.09 -7.25
N PRO A 80 10.64 -3.34 -6.14
CA PRO A 80 9.65 -3.56 -5.08
C PRO A 80 8.22 -3.64 -5.61
N GLY A 81 7.51 -4.72 -5.27
CA GLY A 81 6.14 -4.92 -5.71
C GLY A 81 5.96 -5.32 -7.17
N HIS A 82 7.02 -5.71 -7.89
CA HIS A 82 6.88 -6.15 -9.27
C HIS A 82 5.92 -7.37 -9.36
N PRO A 83 4.88 -7.34 -10.22
CA PRO A 83 3.83 -8.36 -10.22
C PRO A 83 4.28 -9.74 -10.69
N ALA A 84 5.37 -9.81 -11.45
CA ALA A 84 6.00 -11.06 -11.88
C ALA A 84 7.07 -11.58 -10.91
N ALA A 85 7.31 -10.91 -9.77
CA ALA A 85 8.36 -11.32 -8.83
C ALA A 85 8.13 -12.76 -8.32
N PRO A 86 9.15 -13.65 -8.37
CA PRO A 86 9.05 -15.01 -7.86
C PRO A 86 8.60 -15.05 -6.40
N ARG A 87 7.50 -15.74 -6.12
CA ARG A 87 6.96 -15.86 -4.75
C ARG A 87 7.55 -17.06 -4.03
N GLY A 88 7.99 -16.86 -2.80
CA GLY A 88 8.50 -17.93 -1.93
C GLY A 88 9.88 -18.46 -2.33
N ARG A 89 10.49 -17.92 -3.39
CA ARG A 89 11.87 -18.22 -3.79
C ARG A 89 12.81 -17.14 -3.24
N ALA A 90 13.99 -17.56 -2.82
CA ALA A 90 15.03 -16.63 -2.42
C ALA A 90 15.51 -15.82 -3.64
N PRO A 91 15.68 -14.49 -3.51
CA PRO A 91 16.54 -13.74 -4.41
C PRO A 91 17.96 -14.31 -4.36
N THR A 92 18.70 -14.25 -5.46
CA THR A 92 20.14 -14.54 -5.45
C THR A 92 20.91 -13.38 -4.84
N THR A 93 20.47 -12.14 -5.09
CA THR A 93 21.14 -10.92 -4.67
C THR A 93 20.13 -9.77 -4.60
N CYS A 94 20.40 -8.79 -3.75
CA CYS A 94 19.61 -7.58 -3.57
C CYS A 94 20.43 -6.35 -3.94
N TYR A 95 19.81 -5.40 -4.66
CA TYR A 95 20.44 -4.17 -5.15
C TYR A 95 19.69 -2.92 -4.67
N ARG A 96 20.42 -1.82 -4.52
CA ARG A 96 19.85 -0.52 -4.11
C ARG A 96 18.78 -0.01 -5.07
N ASP A 97 19.03 -0.15 -6.37
CA ASP A 97 18.07 0.22 -7.39
C ASP A 97 18.26 -0.61 -8.66
N LEU A 98 17.32 -0.45 -9.59
CA LEU A 98 17.28 -1.24 -10.82
C LEU A 98 18.47 -0.94 -11.74
N ARG A 99 19.00 0.29 -11.73
CA ARG A 99 20.15 0.66 -12.58
C ARG A 99 21.39 -0.11 -12.13
N VAL A 100 21.59 -0.27 -10.83
CA VAL A 100 22.69 -1.08 -10.27
C VAL A 100 22.54 -2.55 -10.65
N ALA A 101 21.32 -3.11 -10.56
CA ALA A 101 21.08 -4.50 -10.95
C ALA A 101 21.35 -4.74 -12.45
N ILE A 102 20.95 -3.80 -13.32
CA ILE A 102 21.23 -3.85 -14.76
C ILE A 102 22.74 -3.75 -15.03
N ALA A 103 23.45 -2.85 -14.35
CA ALA A 103 24.91 -2.75 -14.45
C ALA A 103 25.62 -4.05 -13.99
N ALA A 104 25.00 -4.81 -13.09
CA ALA A 104 25.49 -6.11 -12.62
C ALA A 104 25.12 -7.29 -13.54
N GLY A 105 24.46 -7.04 -14.68
CA GLY A 105 24.17 -8.07 -15.70
C GLY A 105 22.76 -8.67 -15.65
N TYR A 106 21.87 -8.18 -14.79
CA TYR A 106 20.47 -8.63 -14.77
C TYR A 106 19.59 -7.82 -15.72
N ALA A 107 18.62 -8.44 -16.37
CA ALA A 107 17.61 -7.72 -17.14
C ALA A 107 16.49 -7.21 -16.21
N GLU A 108 15.86 -6.06 -16.51
CA GLU A 108 14.60 -5.72 -15.84
C GLU A 108 13.54 -6.77 -16.20
N ALA A 109 12.83 -7.28 -15.20
CA ALA A 109 11.73 -8.21 -15.42
C ALA A 109 10.65 -7.61 -16.33
N PRO A 110 10.16 -8.34 -17.35
CA PRO A 110 9.09 -7.82 -18.20
C PRO A 110 7.78 -7.68 -17.41
N LEU A 111 7.05 -6.60 -17.69
CA LEU A 111 5.73 -6.38 -17.14
C LEU A 111 4.72 -7.41 -17.70
N PRO A 112 3.92 -8.07 -16.85
CA PRO A 112 2.82 -8.89 -17.31
C PRO A 112 1.82 -8.09 -18.15
N ALA A 113 1.23 -8.72 -19.17
CA ALA A 113 0.26 -8.09 -20.05
C ALA A 113 -0.88 -7.40 -19.27
N GLY A 114 -1.20 -6.16 -19.67
CA GLY A 114 -2.22 -5.35 -19.00
C GLY A 114 -1.76 -4.70 -17.69
N THR A 115 -0.48 -4.81 -17.32
CA THR A 115 0.11 -4.04 -16.23
C THR A 115 0.61 -2.69 -16.76
N THR A 116 0.47 -1.65 -15.96
CA THR A 116 1.08 -0.33 -16.23
C THR A 116 1.82 0.15 -15.00
N GLN A 117 3.02 0.68 -15.15
CA GLN A 117 3.74 1.30 -14.04
C GLN A 117 3.47 2.81 -14.04
N VAL A 118 3.09 3.34 -12.88
CA VAL A 118 2.88 4.78 -12.66
C VAL A 118 3.70 5.20 -11.45
N GLY A 119 4.81 5.89 -11.70
CA GLY A 119 5.71 6.40 -10.66
C GLY A 119 6.22 5.31 -9.70
N GLY A 120 6.62 4.16 -10.23
CA GLY A 120 7.13 3.04 -9.42
C GLY A 120 6.05 2.10 -8.86
N VAL A 121 4.76 2.44 -8.97
CA VAL A 121 3.66 1.55 -8.59
C VAL A 121 3.13 0.79 -9.81
N TYR A 122 3.03 -0.52 -9.70
CA TYR A 122 2.47 -1.38 -10.74
C TYR A 122 0.96 -1.47 -10.59
N LEU A 123 0.23 -0.97 -11.57
CA LEU A 123 -1.22 -1.11 -11.69
C LEU A 123 -1.55 -2.35 -12.50
N VAL A 124 -2.24 -3.30 -11.90
CA VAL A 124 -2.67 -4.55 -12.54
C VAL A 124 -4.17 -4.53 -12.80
N ARG A 125 -4.60 -5.27 -13.82
CA ARG A 125 -6.02 -5.46 -14.12
C ARG A 125 -6.77 -6.12 -12.98
N THR A 126 -8.02 -5.69 -12.80
CA THR A 126 -8.90 -6.14 -11.71
C THR A 126 -10.13 -6.88 -12.22
N ASP A 127 -10.04 -7.59 -13.35
CA ASP A 127 -11.18 -8.29 -13.95
C ASP A 127 -11.87 -9.24 -12.97
N ARG A 128 -11.09 -9.90 -12.10
CA ARG A 128 -11.60 -10.78 -11.01
C ARG A 128 -12.49 -10.08 -9.98
N PHE A 129 -12.43 -8.75 -9.87
CA PHE A 129 -13.25 -7.97 -8.94
C PHE A 129 -14.64 -7.66 -9.50
N ARG A 130 -14.83 -7.77 -10.82
CA ARG A 130 -16.08 -7.38 -11.48
C ARG A 130 -17.30 -8.10 -10.90
N ALA A 131 -17.20 -9.41 -10.66
CA ALA A 131 -18.28 -10.20 -10.06
C ALA A 131 -18.68 -9.69 -8.66
N ARG A 132 -17.72 -9.23 -7.85
CA ARG A 132 -17.95 -8.70 -6.50
C ARG A 132 -18.59 -7.32 -6.55
N CYS A 133 -18.17 -6.47 -7.49
CA CYS A 133 -18.83 -5.19 -7.74
C CYS A 133 -20.29 -5.41 -8.15
N TRP A 134 -20.57 -6.37 -9.04
CA TRP A 134 -21.95 -6.75 -9.39
C TRP A 134 -22.75 -7.21 -8.18
N GLN A 135 -22.19 -8.10 -7.36
CA GLN A 135 -22.85 -8.55 -6.13
C GLN A 135 -23.13 -7.39 -5.18
N ALA A 136 -22.18 -6.46 -5.00
CA ALA A 136 -22.35 -5.27 -4.19
C ALA A 136 -23.45 -4.36 -4.76
N ALA A 137 -23.48 -4.13 -6.07
CA ALA A 137 -24.53 -3.33 -6.71
C ALA A 137 -25.92 -3.92 -6.45
N ARG A 138 -26.08 -5.24 -6.62
CA ARG A 138 -27.34 -5.94 -6.33
C ARG A 138 -27.75 -5.81 -4.87
N GLN A 139 -26.80 -5.98 -3.95
CA GLN A 139 -27.07 -5.84 -2.52
C GLN A 139 -27.47 -4.39 -2.15
N LEU A 140 -26.77 -3.41 -2.70
CA LEU A 140 -26.95 -1.99 -2.37
C LEU A 140 -28.16 -1.36 -3.10
N GLY A 141 -28.63 -1.97 -4.19
CA GLY A 141 -29.71 -1.45 -5.01
C GLY A 141 -29.34 -0.15 -5.74
N HIS A 142 -28.05 0.06 -6.03
CA HIS A 142 -27.57 1.19 -6.83
C HIS A 142 -26.24 0.84 -7.51
N PRO A 143 -25.85 1.56 -8.58
CA PRO A 143 -24.56 1.37 -9.21
C PRO A 143 -23.39 1.50 -8.21
N VAL A 144 -22.36 0.67 -8.40
CA VAL A 144 -21.08 0.76 -7.67
C VAL A 144 -19.93 1.03 -8.63
N GLY A 145 -18.94 1.80 -8.18
CA GLY A 145 -17.69 2.03 -8.90
C GLY A 145 -16.79 0.81 -8.78
N CYS A 146 -16.59 0.11 -9.89
CA CYS A 146 -15.68 -1.00 -9.98
C CYS A 146 -14.36 -0.53 -10.60
N PRO A 147 -13.22 -0.57 -9.89
CA PRO A 147 -11.95 -0.26 -10.50
C PRO A 147 -11.59 -1.33 -11.53
N GLY A 148 -11.09 -0.90 -12.70
CA GLY A 148 -10.51 -1.77 -13.75
C GLY A 148 -9.01 -2.00 -13.60
N VAL A 149 -8.33 -1.18 -12.79
CA VAL A 149 -6.93 -1.35 -12.37
C VAL A 149 -6.77 -0.99 -10.90
N LEU A 150 -5.83 -1.66 -10.22
CA LEU A 150 -5.41 -1.36 -8.84
C LEU A 150 -3.91 -1.62 -8.68
N PRO A 151 -3.25 -1.00 -7.70
CA PRO A 151 -1.87 -1.32 -7.38
C PRO A 151 -1.63 -2.77 -7.00
N PHE A 152 -0.47 -3.28 -7.38
CA PHE A 152 0.04 -4.58 -6.94
C PHE A 152 1.01 -4.41 -5.76
N PRO A 153 1.01 -5.34 -4.79
CA PRO A 153 0.02 -6.40 -4.65
C PRO A 153 -1.33 -5.80 -4.24
N VAL A 154 -2.40 -6.43 -4.73
CA VAL A 154 -3.75 -6.10 -4.24
C VAL A 154 -3.95 -6.85 -2.93
N THR A 155 -3.36 -6.32 -1.86
CA THR A 155 -3.46 -6.86 -0.51
C THR A 155 -4.45 -6.04 0.29
N GLU A 156 -5.37 -6.75 0.95
CA GLU A 156 -6.24 -6.27 2.03
C GLU A 156 -7.28 -5.19 1.65
N ALA A 157 -8.56 -5.55 1.75
CA ALA A 157 -9.52 -4.60 2.29
C ALA A 157 -9.91 -5.05 3.69
N GLN A 158 -9.87 -4.10 4.62
CA GLN A 158 -10.36 -4.29 5.96
C GLN A 158 -11.88 -4.23 5.95
N CYS A 159 -12.53 -5.37 5.78
CA CYS A 159 -13.91 -5.55 6.24
C CYS A 159 -13.99 -6.88 6.95
N ALA A 160 -13.60 -6.86 8.21
CA ALA A 160 -13.61 -7.97 9.16
C ALA A 160 -13.48 -9.37 8.50
N GLY A 161 -12.24 -9.75 8.17
CA GLY A 161 -11.85 -11.11 7.85
C GLY A 161 -12.03 -11.53 6.38
N THR A 162 -11.05 -12.29 5.88
CA THR A 162 -11.04 -13.06 4.62
C THR A 162 -10.46 -12.43 3.34
N GLY A 163 -9.57 -11.43 3.47
CA GLY A 163 -8.53 -11.15 2.46
C GLY A 163 -9.03 -10.94 1.03
N VAL A 164 -9.35 -9.69 0.69
CA VAL A 164 -9.64 -9.23 -0.67
C VAL A 164 -9.93 -7.74 -0.63
N ALA A 165 -9.51 -7.03 -1.68
CA ALA A 165 -9.59 -5.58 -1.79
C ALA A 165 -10.99 -4.95 -1.82
N SER A 166 -12.12 -5.59 -1.50
CA SER A 166 -13.46 -4.97 -1.68
C SER A 166 -14.48 -5.32 -0.62
N CYS A 167 -15.36 -4.37 -0.25
CA CYS A 167 -16.36 -4.54 0.79
C CYS A 167 -17.67 -3.75 0.61
N VAL A 168 -18.73 -4.24 1.24
CA VAL A 168 -20.01 -3.54 1.41
C VAL A 168 -20.11 -2.94 2.82
N TYR A 169 -20.30 -1.63 2.91
CA TYR A 169 -20.40 -0.88 4.17
C TYR A 169 -21.86 -0.48 4.45
N ARG A 170 -22.42 -0.98 5.56
CA ARG A 170 -23.79 -0.67 6.02
C ARG A 170 -23.79 -0.23 7.49
N ARG A 171 -24.08 1.05 7.71
CA ARG A 171 -24.43 1.64 9.02
C ARG A 171 -25.77 2.38 8.89
N PRO A 172 -26.48 2.69 9.98
CA PRO A 172 -27.81 3.33 9.93
C PRO A 172 -27.88 4.60 9.04
N SER A 173 -26.77 5.34 8.91
CA SER A 173 -26.65 6.55 8.11
C SER A 173 -25.65 6.45 6.94
N THR A 174 -25.14 5.25 6.62
CA THR A 174 -24.09 5.08 5.61
C THR A 174 -24.27 3.77 4.85
N VAL A 175 -24.45 3.86 3.54
CA VAL A 175 -24.60 2.69 2.65
C VAL A 175 -23.68 2.88 1.44
N GLY A 176 -22.74 1.96 1.24
CA GLY A 176 -21.81 2.05 0.13
C GLY A 176 -20.90 0.83 -0.07
N PHE A 177 -20.00 0.96 -1.03
CA PHE A 177 -18.98 -0.02 -1.39
C PHE A 177 -17.61 0.64 -1.30
N ILE A 178 -16.60 -0.08 -0.79
CA ILE A 178 -15.22 0.39 -0.73
C ILE A 178 -14.28 -0.69 -1.24
N VAL A 179 -13.31 -0.29 -2.06
CA VAL A 179 -12.18 -1.12 -2.46
C VAL A 179 -10.91 -0.51 -1.90
N VAL A 180 -10.09 -1.30 -1.21
CA VAL A 180 -8.79 -0.87 -0.67
C VAL A 180 -7.66 -1.68 -1.26
N SER A 181 -6.56 -1.02 -1.60
CA SER A 181 -5.34 -1.69 -2.06
C SER A 181 -4.13 -1.04 -1.40
N THR A 182 -3.24 -1.84 -0.82
CA THR A 182 -1.98 -1.38 -0.25
C THR A 182 -0.81 -1.67 -1.20
N PRO A 183 -0.42 -0.73 -2.09
CA PRO A 183 0.76 -0.91 -2.92
C PRO A 183 2.01 -1.23 -2.10
N ALA A 184 2.96 -1.92 -2.73
CA ALA A 184 4.34 -1.87 -2.23
C ALA A 184 4.79 -0.41 -2.17
N ARG A 185 5.44 -0.02 -1.07
CA ARG A 185 5.94 1.34 -0.90
C ARG A 185 6.98 1.64 -1.98
N PRO A 186 6.78 2.66 -2.83
CA PRO A 186 7.84 3.11 -3.72
C PRO A 186 8.99 3.72 -2.89
N PRO A 187 10.22 3.75 -3.42
CA PRO A 187 11.32 4.49 -2.79
C PRO A 187 10.93 5.94 -2.51
N GLY A 188 11.17 6.42 -1.28
CA GLY A 188 10.82 7.79 -0.85
C GLY A 188 9.40 7.97 -0.30
N ALA A 189 8.56 6.93 -0.29
CA ALA A 189 7.30 6.97 0.45
C ALA A 189 7.56 7.16 1.95
N CYS A 190 6.65 7.85 2.65
CA CYS A 190 6.79 8.06 4.10
C CYS A 190 6.87 6.72 4.86
N VAL A 191 7.78 6.67 5.84
CA VAL A 191 8.17 5.44 6.56
C VAL A 191 7.04 4.91 7.44
N ASP A 192 6.13 5.76 7.91
CA ASP A 192 5.04 5.39 8.82
C ASP A 192 3.65 5.39 8.15
N CYS A 193 3.59 5.65 6.85
CA CYS A 193 2.33 5.63 6.11
C CYS A 193 2.08 4.22 5.56
N GLU A 194 0.91 3.65 5.81
CA GLU A 194 0.44 2.52 5.01
C GLU A 194 -0.18 3.10 3.73
N PRO A 195 0.51 3.11 2.58
CA PRO A 195 -0.08 3.69 1.39
C PRO A 195 -1.28 2.83 1.03
N TYR A 196 -2.46 3.43 0.98
CA TYR A 196 -3.64 2.73 0.50
C TYR A 196 -4.41 3.58 -0.50
N ILE A 197 -5.07 2.89 -1.43
CA ILE A 197 -6.00 3.50 -2.38
C ILE A 197 -7.39 3.08 -1.98
N ALA A 198 -8.31 4.03 -1.81
CA ALA A 198 -9.72 3.75 -1.58
C ALA A 198 -10.55 4.11 -2.81
N VAL A 199 -11.31 3.16 -3.36
CA VAL A 199 -12.35 3.41 -4.36
C VAL A 199 -13.70 3.20 -3.70
N THR A 200 -14.49 4.26 -3.58
CA THR A 200 -15.74 4.23 -2.84
C THR A 200 -16.93 4.63 -3.69
N THR A 201 -18.10 4.14 -3.32
CA THR A 201 -19.36 4.52 -3.96
C THR A 201 -20.51 4.51 -2.98
N ALA A 202 -21.39 5.50 -3.09
CA ALA A 202 -22.61 5.58 -2.28
C ALA A 202 -23.71 6.45 -2.92
N ARG A 203 -24.96 6.29 -2.47
CA ARG A 203 -26.05 7.20 -2.87
C ARG A 203 -25.82 8.61 -2.36
N ARG A 204 -26.13 9.60 -3.21
CA ARG A 204 -26.09 11.02 -2.86
C ARG A 204 -26.93 11.27 -1.59
N GLY A 205 -26.35 12.00 -0.65
CA GLY A 205 -26.99 12.34 0.63
C GLY A 205 -26.94 11.25 1.71
N ARG A 206 -26.47 10.02 1.41
CA ARG A 206 -26.52 8.89 2.34
C ARG A 206 -25.17 8.34 2.80
N ALA A 207 -24.03 8.95 2.46
CA ALA A 207 -22.72 8.46 2.92
C ALA A 207 -21.60 9.52 2.85
N ARG A 208 -21.71 10.60 3.64
CA ARG A 208 -20.68 11.65 3.66
C ARG A 208 -19.28 11.12 4.02
N ILE A 209 -19.21 10.12 4.90
CA ILE A 209 -17.96 9.52 5.37
C ILE A 209 -17.25 8.71 4.27
N LEU A 210 -18.00 8.01 3.41
CA LEU A 210 -17.42 7.17 2.35
C LEU A 210 -17.07 7.94 1.08
N SER A 211 -17.54 9.17 0.92
CA SER A 211 -17.46 9.86 -0.37
C SER A 211 -17.02 11.31 -0.22
N GLY A 212 -16.21 11.59 0.81
CA GLY A 212 -15.80 12.94 1.17
C GLY A 212 -14.62 12.92 2.14
N CYS A 213 -13.85 14.01 2.11
CA CYS A 213 -12.88 14.28 3.18
C CYS A 213 -13.60 14.42 4.53
N PRO A 214 -12.91 14.14 5.63
CA PRO A 214 -13.47 14.41 6.95
C PRO A 214 -13.83 15.89 7.12
N PRO A 215 -14.90 16.20 7.86
CA PRO A 215 -15.29 17.58 8.15
C PRO A 215 -14.28 18.24 9.10
N VAL A 216 -14.04 19.54 8.87
CA VAL A 216 -13.11 20.41 9.63
C VAL A 216 -13.36 20.38 11.14
N ALA A 217 -14.59 20.12 11.57
CA ALA A 217 -14.95 20.06 12.99
C ALA A 217 -14.35 18.83 13.71
N VAL A 218 -13.82 17.84 12.98
CA VAL A 218 -13.34 16.57 13.54
C VAL A 218 -11.81 16.51 13.57
N TYR A 219 -11.10 17.23 12.68
CA TYR A 219 -9.63 17.24 12.61
C TYR A 219 -9.06 18.64 12.36
N ALA A 220 -7.81 18.86 12.78
CA ALA A 220 -7.09 20.11 12.59
C ALA A 220 -6.67 20.31 11.13
N GLY A 221 -7.64 20.59 10.24
CA GLY A 221 -7.35 20.84 8.84
C GLY A 221 -8.60 21.05 7.99
N ARG A 222 -8.44 21.80 6.89
CA ARG A 222 -9.48 21.94 5.86
C ARG A 222 -9.05 21.18 4.63
N ALA A 223 -10.01 20.52 3.97
CA ALA A 223 -9.76 19.98 2.65
C ALA A 223 -9.33 21.11 1.70
N GLN A 224 -8.18 20.93 1.05
CA GLN A 224 -7.66 21.89 0.08
C GLN A 224 -8.09 21.49 -1.32
N ARG A 225 -8.62 22.45 -2.08
CA ARG A 225 -8.97 22.22 -3.48
C ARG A 225 -7.70 22.25 -4.34
N LEU A 226 -7.44 21.17 -5.07
CA LEU A 226 -6.30 21.05 -5.99
C LEU A 226 -6.72 21.12 -7.48
N GLY A 227 -8.03 21.16 -7.74
CA GLY A 227 -8.64 21.27 -9.06
C GLY A 227 -10.17 21.24 -8.94
N ASN A 228 -10.89 21.12 -10.07
CA ASN A 228 -12.37 21.12 -10.04
C ASN A 228 -12.95 19.95 -9.23
N ASP A 229 -12.40 18.75 -9.43
CA ASP A 229 -12.90 17.51 -8.83
C ASP A 229 -11.88 16.82 -7.92
N VAL A 230 -10.72 17.46 -7.69
CA VAL A 230 -9.61 16.92 -6.90
C VAL A 230 -9.39 17.76 -5.65
N VAL A 231 -9.31 17.10 -4.50
CA VAL A 231 -9.07 17.71 -3.19
C VAL A 231 -8.00 16.93 -2.43
N ALA A 232 -7.20 17.63 -1.64
CA ALA A 232 -6.42 17.02 -0.57
C ALA A 232 -7.28 16.98 0.70
N CYS A 233 -7.39 15.80 1.30
CA CYS A 233 -8.10 15.60 2.56
C CYS A 233 -7.15 15.78 3.74
N PRO A 234 -7.57 16.45 4.82
CA PRO A 234 -6.70 16.65 5.97
C PRO A 234 -6.40 15.33 6.66
N ASP A 235 -5.30 15.31 7.41
CA ASP A 235 -4.90 14.17 8.23
C ASP A 235 -5.92 13.83 9.32
N GLY A 236 -5.87 12.58 9.77
CA GLY A 236 -6.79 12.05 10.77
C GLY A 236 -6.30 10.72 11.37
N PRO A 237 -6.95 10.23 12.44
CA PRO A 237 -6.64 8.96 13.10
C PRO A 237 -6.93 7.80 12.15
N PRO A 238 -6.11 6.73 12.14
CA PRO A 238 -6.21 5.63 11.18
C PRO A 238 -7.64 5.13 10.99
N TRP A 239 -8.02 4.91 9.73
CA TRP A 239 -9.33 4.39 9.41
C TRP A 239 -9.46 2.95 9.89
N VAL A 240 -10.44 2.70 10.74
CA VAL A 240 -10.78 1.35 11.21
C VAL A 240 -12.21 1.03 10.80
N SER A 241 -12.40 -0.07 10.05
CA SER A 241 -13.73 -0.56 9.70
C SER A 241 -14.47 -1.18 10.90
N GLY A 242 -15.81 -1.26 10.86
CA GLY A 242 -16.60 -1.97 11.89
C GLY A 242 -17.23 -1.09 12.97
N ARG A 243 -17.96 -1.67 13.93
CA ARG A 243 -18.70 -0.92 14.97
C ARG A 243 -17.71 -0.36 16.00
N GLY A 244 -17.62 0.98 16.13
CA GLY A 244 -16.65 1.65 17.01
C GLY A 244 -15.32 2.01 16.34
N GLY A 245 -15.10 1.61 15.09
CA GLY A 245 -13.96 2.06 14.30
C GLY A 245 -14.02 3.56 14.01
N GLY A 246 -12.90 4.25 14.26
CA GLY A 246 -12.69 5.67 14.01
C GLY A 246 -12.05 5.95 12.63
N GLY A 247 -11.84 7.22 12.33
CA GLY A 247 -11.15 7.67 11.11
C GLY A 247 -12.02 7.69 9.85
N TYR A 248 -11.45 8.24 8.78
CA TYR A 248 -12.08 8.34 7.46
C TYR A 248 -11.20 7.64 6.42
N PRO A 249 -11.79 6.88 5.47
CA PRO A 249 -11.04 6.14 4.45
C PRO A 249 -10.30 7.02 3.43
N HIS A 250 -10.36 8.34 3.59
CA HIS A 250 -9.77 9.31 2.68
C HIS A 250 -8.89 10.33 3.40
N GLN A 251 -8.68 10.22 4.71
CA GLN A 251 -7.84 11.17 5.45
C GLN A 251 -6.39 11.13 4.98
N GLY A 252 -5.71 12.28 4.88
CA GLY A 252 -4.33 12.37 4.36
C GLY A 252 -4.18 12.02 2.87
N HIS A 253 -5.28 11.83 2.14
CA HIS A 253 -5.24 11.43 0.74
C HIS A 253 -5.52 12.60 -0.20
N THR A 254 -4.98 12.51 -1.42
CA THR A 254 -5.57 13.17 -2.59
C THR A 254 -6.78 12.38 -3.06
N MET A 255 -7.95 13.03 -3.16
CA MET A 255 -9.21 12.44 -3.57
C MET A 255 -9.75 13.08 -4.85
N HIS A 256 -10.20 12.26 -5.80
CA HIS A 256 -11.07 12.66 -6.91
C HIS A 256 -12.50 12.22 -6.59
N ARG A 257 -13.48 13.13 -6.69
CA ARG A 257 -14.89 12.85 -6.40
C ARG A 257 -15.81 13.32 -7.53
N TRP A 258 -16.72 12.47 -7.98
CA TRP A 258 -17.71 12.82 -9.00
C TRP A 258 -19.08 12.22 -8.71
N ILE A 259 -20.11 12.71 -9.41
CA ILE A 259 -21.49 12.23 -9.30
C ILE A 259 -21.96 11.75 -10.66
N ARG A 260 -22.63 10.59 -10.68
CA ARG A 260 -23.32 10.06 -11.86
C ARG A 260 -24.59 9.33 -11.40
N ASP A 261 -25.72 9.62 -12.02
CA ASP A 261 -27.02 8.97 -11.76
C ASP A 261 -27.40 8.90 -10.27
N GLY A 262 -27.21 10.00 -9.55
CA GLY A 262 -27.52 10.08 -8.11
C GLY A 262 -26.57 9.29 -7.20
N VAL A 263 -25.50 8.72 -7.75
CA VAL A 263 -24.45 8.00 -7.03
C VAL A 263 -23.19 8.87 -6.98
N VAL A 264 -22.58 8.97 -5.80
CA VAL A 264 -21.28 9.61 -5.58
C VAL A 264 -20.21 8.54 -5.66
N PHE A 265 -19.21 8.80 -6.47
CA PHE A 265 -18.00 7.99 -6.58
C PHE A 265 -16.84 8.82 -6.03
N ALA A 266 -15.94 8.17 -5.32
CA ALA A 266 -14.67 8.78 -4.96
C ALA A 266 -13.53 7.78 -5.12
N VAL A 267 -12.38 8.28 -5.52
CA VAL A 267 -11.11 7.55 -5.47
C VAL A 267 -10.17 8.41 -4.67
N SER A 268 -9.45 7.83 -3.72
CA SER A 268 -8.40 8.54 -2.99
C SER A 268 -7.11 7.73 -2.95
N VAL A 269 -5.98 8.42 -3.02
CA VAL A 269 -4.63 7.87 -2.93
C VAL A 269 -3.90 8.62 -1.82
N ASP A 270 -3.24 7.89 -0.93
CA ASP A 270 -2.44 8.45 0.15
C ASP A 270 -1.41 9.47 -0.37
N GLY A 271 -1.28 10.60 0.33
CA GLY A 271 -0.39 11.71 -0.01
C GLY A 271 -0.96 12.74 -1.00
N GLU A 272 -0.23 13.86 -1.15
CA GLU A 272 -0.61 15.03 -1.96
C GLU A 272 0.32 15.32 -3.15
N ASP A 273 1.40 14.57 -3.26
CA ASP A 273 2.46 14.81 -4.21
C ASP A 273 2.04 14.55 -5.69
N PRO A 274 2.85 14.95 -6.69
CA PRO A 274 2.56 14.65 -8.09
C PRO A 274 2.41 13.15 -8.40
N PHE A 275 3.06 12.28 -7.60
CA PHE A 275 2.99 10.83 -7.75
C PHE A 275 1.61 10.30 -7.34
N ALA A 276 1.10 10.65 -6.16
CA ALA A 276 -0.24 10.31 -5.68
C ALA A 276 -1.31 10.77 -6.70
N ARG A 277 -1.13 11.97 -7.26
CA ARG A 277 -2.01 12.49 -8.33
C ARG A 277 -1.94 11.69 -9.63
N ALA A 278 -0.77 11.19 -10.02
CA ALA A 278 -0.63 10.36 -11.22
C ALA A 278 -1.34 9.01 -11.06
N VAL A 279 -1.13 8.36 -9.91
CA VAL A 279 -1.80 7.10 -9.57
C VAL A 279 -3.31 7.29 -9.47
N LEU A 280 -3.77 8.37 -8.81
CA LEU A 280 -5.19 8.72 -8.70
C LEU A 280 -5.86 8.83 -10.08
N ARG A 281 -5.23 9.56 -11.02
CA ARG A 281 -5.76 9.68 -12.39
C ARG A 281 -5.88 8.33 -13.09
N ALA A 282 -4.85 7.49 -12.98
CA ALA A 282 -4.86 6.17 -13.60
C ALA A 282 -5.99 5.28 -13.06
N VAL A 283 -6.19 5.27 -11.74
CA VAL A 283 -7.27 4.50 -11.10
C VAL A 283 -8.64 5.06 -11.48
N VAL A 284 -8.86 6.38 -11.39
CA VAL A 284 -10.13 7.04 -11.77
C VAL A 284 -10.52 6.71 -13.22
N ASN A 285 -9.57 6.79 -14.15
CA ASN A 285 -9.79 6.45 -15.56
C ASN A 285 -10.18 4.98 -15.76
N GLY A 286 -9.74 4.10 -14.86
CA GLY A 286 -10.10 2.69 -14.82
C GLY A 286 -11.43 2.38 -14.13
N VAL A 287 -12.04 3.32 -13.40
CA VAL A 287 -13.31 3.05 -12.70
C VAL A 287 -14.47 2.97 -13.71
N ARG A 288 -15.29 1.93 -13.58
CA ARG A 288 -16.52 1.73 -14.35
C ARG A 288 -17.68 1.50 -13.40
N ALA A 289 -18.80 2.17 -13.65
CA ALA A 289 -20.03 1.93 -12.91
C ALA A 289 -20.61 0.57 -13.30
N VAL A 290 -20.99 -0.24 -12.32
CA VAL A 290 -21.64 -1.53 -12.49
C VAL A 290 -23.03 -1.45 -11.86
N ALA A 291 -24.07 -1.71 -12.65
CA ALA A 291 -25.47 -1.64 -12.20
C ALA A 291 -25.92 -2.92 -11.50
N ALA A 292 -27.01 -2.84 -10.74
CA ALA A 292 -27.77 -4.01 -10.31
C ALA A 292 -28.67 -4.39 -11.49
N GLY A 293 -28.28 -5.41 -12.25
CA GLY A 293 -29.13 -6.01 -13.28
C GLY A 293 -30.28 -6.79 -12.66
#